data_AF-A0A379GB60-F1
#
_entry.id   AF-A0A379GB60-F1
#
_cell.length_a   1.000
_cell.length_b   1.000
_cell.length_c   1.000
_cell.angle_alpha   90.00
_cell.angle_beta   90.00
_cell.angle_gamma   90.00
#
_symmetry.space_group_name_H-M   'P 1'
#
loop_
_entity.id
_entity.type
_entity.pdbx_description
1 polymer ?
#
loop_
_entity_poly.entity_id
_entity_poly.type
_entity_poly.pdbx_seq_one_letter_code
_entity_poly.pdbx_strand_id
1 'polypeptide(L)'
;MFHIYHSNQLSLLKSLMVHFMQNRPLSSPFEQEVILVQSPGMSQWLQIQLAESLGIAANIRYPLPATFIWEMFTRVLSGIPKESAFSKDAMTWKLMALLPNYLDDPAFKPLLHYLKDDEDKRKLHQLAGRVADLFDQYLVYRPDWLSAWENDQLIDGLSDNQYWQKTLWLALQRYTEDLAQPKWHRANLYQQFISTLNDAPVGGACALFSIAYFYLWYFSIATSLFASTASNRQTYRKSIYCLLILAAITGEIFKIQNSSLV
;
A
#
# COMPACT_ATOMS: atom_id res chain seq x y z
N MET A 1 10.26 -11.90 14.60
CA MET A 1 11.63 -11.67 14.05
C MET A 1 11.52 -11.53 12.54
N PHE A 2 12.00 -10.42 11.99
CA PHE A 2 11.94 -10.10 10.56
C PHE A 2 13.19 -10.61 9.86
N HIS A 3 13.04 -11.47 8.86
CA HIS A 3 14.17 -12.03 8.12
C HIS A 3 14.22 -11.51 6.69
N ILE A 4 15.40 -11.04 6.30
CA ILE A 4 15.66 -10.57 4.94
C ILE A 4 16.59 -11.55 4.25
N TYR A 5 16.13 -12.08 3.11
CA TYR A 5 16.92 -12.99 2.28
C TYR A 5 17.24 -12.29 0.96
N HIS A 6 18.53 -12.18 0.66
CA HIS A 6 19.03 -11.57 -0.56
C HIS A 6 19.51 -12.64 -1.53
N SER A 7 19.09 -12.53 -2.79
CA SER A 7 19.65 -13.31 -3.88
C SER A 7 19.44 -12.58 -5.20
N ASN A 8 20.31 -12.85 -6.16
CA ASN A 8 20.19 -12.45 -7.55
C ASN A 8 19.44 -13.49 -8.40
N GLN A 9 19.14 -14.67 -7.86
CA GLN A 9 18.44 -15.74 -8.55
C GLN A 9 17.06 -15.96 -7.92
N LEU A 10 16.00 -15.67 -8.68
CA LEU A 10 14.64 -15.86 -8.21
C LEU A 10 14.34 -17.33 -7.89
N SER A 11 14.94 -18.26 -8.65
CA SER A 11 14.84 -19.70 -8.44
C SER A 11 15.35 -20.12 -7.06
N LEU A 12 16.44 -19.53 -6.57
CA LEU A 12 16.97 -19.82 -5.22
C LEU A 12 16.00 -19.35 -4.13
N LEU A 13 15.44 -18.14 -4.30
CA LEU A 13 14.48 -17.58 -3.36
C LEU A 13 13.17 -18.39 -3.34
N LYS A 14 12.72 -18.87 -4.51
CA LYS A 14 11.63 -19.84 -4.63
C LYS A 14 11.95 -21.12 -3.84
N SER A 15 13.14 -21.71 -4.06
CA SER A 15 13.54 -22.94 -3.36
C SER A 15 13.58 -22.76 -1.84
N LEU A 16 14.06 -21.60 -1.36
CA LEU A 16 13.98 -21.25 0.06
C LEU A 16 12.53 -21.18 0.54
N MET A 17 11.64 -20.53 -0.21
CA MET A 17 10.23 -20.44 0.13
C MET A 17 9.56 -21.83 0.22
N VAL A 18 9.80 -22.69 -0.78
CA VAL A 18 9.33 -24.09 -0.80
C VAL A 18 9.85 -24.83 0.44
N HIS A 19 11.13 -24.69 0.76
CA HIS A 19 11.73 -25.30 1.94
C HIS A 19 11.04 -24.86 3.23
N PHE A 20 10.68 -23.57 3.37
CA PHE A 20 9.94 -23.11 4.53
C PHE A 20 8.53 -23.67 4.61
N MET A 21 7.78 -23.67 3.50
CA MET A 21 6.42 -24.21 3.45
C MET A 21 6.38 -25.69 3.84
N GLN A 22 7.36 -26.49 3.38
CA GLN A 22 7.44 -27.92 3.70
C GLN A 22 7.84 -28.18 5.16
N ASN A 23 8.82 -27.45 5.68
CA ASN A 23 9.34 -27.70 7.03
C ASN A 23 8.54 -26.99 8.13
N ARG A 24 7.65 -26.06 7.76
CA ARG A 24 6.84 -25.26 8.68
C ARG A 24 5.43 -25.10 8.12
N PRO A 25 4.64 -26.19 8.05
CA PRO A 25 3.27 -26.09 7.60
C PRO A 25 2.43 -25.21 8.55
N LEU A 26 1.42 -24.56 7.98
CA LEU A 26 0.44 -23.78 8.74
C LEU A 26 -0.26 -24.64 9.80
N SER A 27 -0.75 -23.96 10.84
CA SER A 27 -1.36 -24.63 11.99
C SER A 27 -2.74 -25.22 11.69
N SER A 28 -3.48 -24.59 10.79
CA SER A 28 -4.83 -24.98 10.37
C SER A 28 -4.88 -25.29 8.87
N PRO A 29 -5.61 -26.34 8.45
CA PRO A 29 -5.72 -26.72 7.04
C PRO A 29 -6.44 -25.70 6.16
N PHE A 30 -7.25 -24.80 6.75
CA PHE A 30 -7.94 -23.74 6.00
C PHE A 30 -7.24 -22.39 6.06
N GLU A 31 -6.15 -22.30 6.83
CA GLU A 31 -5.32 -21.10 6.84
C GLU A 31 -4.67 -20.93 5.47
N GLN A 32 -4.69 -19.70 4.97
CA GLN A 32 -4.16 -19.38 3.65
C GLN A 32 -2.70 -18.97 3.77
N GLU A 33 -1.85 -19.53 2.92
CA GLU A 33 -0.51 -18.98 2.73
C GLU A 33 -0.65 -17.59 2.10
N VAL A 34 0.08 -16.62 2.61
CA VAL A 34 0.05 -15.26 2.09
C VAL A 34 1.44 -14.93 1.61
N ILE A 35 1.56 -14.52 0.35
CA ILE A 35 2.82 -14.15 -0.29
C ILE A 35 2.61 -12.81 -0.97
N LEU A 36 3.20 -11.73 -0.44
CA LEU A 36 3.14 -10.45 -1.13
C LEU A 36 3.87 -10.50 -2.47
N VAL A 37 3.27 -9.87 -3.47
CA VAL A 37 3.81 -9.77 -4.83
C VAL A 37 3.77 -8.32 -5.30
N GLN A 38 4.61 -7.99 -6.28
CA GLN A 38 4.63 -6.66 -6.88
C GLN A 38 3.71 -6.51 -8.09
N SER A 39 3.33 -7.63 -8.71
CA SER A 39 2.50 -7.61 -9.91
C SER A 39 1.67 -8.89 -10.03
N PRO A 40 0.55 -8.84 -10.78
CA PRO A 40 -0.22 -10.04 -11.10
C PRO A 40 0.62 -11.11 -11.82
N GLY A 41 1.50 -10.72 -12.74
CA GLY A 41 2.40 -11.66 -13.43
C GLY A 41 3.29 -12.44 -12.48
N MET A 42 3.77 -11.81 -11.41
CA MET A 42 4.57 -12.49 -10.39
C MET A 42 3.75 -13.50 -9.57
N SER A 43 2.46 -13.20 -9.31
CA SER A 43 1.57 -14.16 -8.64
C SER A 43 1.37 -15.42 -9.47
N GLN A 44 1.13 -15.28 -10.78
CA GLN A 44 0.94 -16.40 -11.68
C GLN A 44 2.21 -17.22 -11.83
N TRP A 45 3.36 -16.56 -12.00
CA TRP A 45 4.66 -17.24 -12.05
C TRP A 45 4.92 -18.04 -10.77
N LEU A 46 4.73 -17.43 -9.59
CA LEU A 46 4.92 -18.12 -8.31
C LEU A 46 3.96 -19.30 -8.15
N GLN A 47 2.71 -19.15 -8.56
CA GLN A 47 1.71 -20.21 -8.44
C GLN A 47 2.11 -21.45 -9.27
N ILE A 48 2.55 -21.26 -10.52
CA ILE A 48 3.04 -22.34 -11.38
C ILE A 48 4.30 -22.97 -10.77
N GLN A 49 5.26 -22.15 -10.39
CA GLN A 49 6.54 -22.60 -9.86
C GLN A 49 6.42 -23.37 -8.53
N LEU A 50 5.46 -22.98 -7.68
CA LEU A 50 5.13 -23.70 -6.47
C LEU A 50 4.43 -25.02 -6.78
N ALA A 51 3.48 -25.04 -7.72
CA ALA A 51 2.81 -26.27 -8.12
C ALA A 51 3.79 -27.30 -8.69
N GLU A 52 4.77 -26.87 -9.50
CA GLU A 52 5.84 -27.74 -10.00
C GLU A 52 6.69 -28.35 -8.88
N SER A 53 6.94 -27.58 -7.81
CA SER A 53 7.84 -28.00 -6.72
C SER A 53 7.12 -28.80 -5.61
N LEU A 54 5.83 -28.52 -5.39
CA LEU A 54 5.01 -29.10 -4.32
C LEU A 54 3.96 -30.11 -4.85
N GLY A 55 3.80 -30.25 -6.17
CA GLY A 55 2.75 -31.02 -6.84
C GLY A 55 1.43 -30.25 -7.00
N ILE A 56 1.11 -29.35 -6.07
CA ILE A 56 -0.08 -28.49 -6.11
C ILE A 56 0.20 -27.15 -5.41
N ALA A 57 -0.31 -26.05 -5.97
CA ALA A 57 -0.34 -24.75 -5.32
C ALA A 57 -1.80 -24.28 -5.21
N ALA A 58 -2.36 -24.37 -4.00
CA ALA A 58 -3.74 -24.03 -3.70
C ALA A 58 -3.84 -23.29 -2.36
N ASN A 59 -4.93 -22.54 -2.19
CA ASN A 59 -5.20 -21.74 -0.99
C ASN A 59 -4.08 -20.73 -0.63
N ILE A 60 -3.43 -20.16 -1.65
CA ILE A 60 -2.40 -19.13 -1.51
C ILE A 60 -2.97 -17.78 -1.96
N ARG A 61 -2.81 -16.75 -1.13
CA ARG A 61 -3.14 -15.37 -1.46
C ARG A 61 -1.89 -14.61 -1.89
N TYR A 62 -2.05 -13.80 -2.94
CA TYR A 62 -1.00 -12.93 -3.46
C TYR A 62 -1.37 -11.44 -3.41
N PRO A 63 -1.47 -10.80 -2.23
CA PRO A 63 -1.82 -9.39 -2.15
C PRO A 63 -0.67 -8.49 -2.62
N LEU A 64 -1.05 -7.32 -3.15
CA LEU A 64 -0.10 -6.22 -3.33
C LEU A 64 0.26 -5.62 -1.96
N PRO A 65 1.43 -4.97 -1.81
CA PRO A 65 1.89 -4.48 -0.51
C PRO A 65 0.93 -3.45 0.10
N ALA A 66 0.43 -2.52 -0.71
CA ALA A 66 -0.49 -1.49 -0.26
C ALA A 66 -1.83 -2.07 0.24
N THR A 67 -2.35 -3.09 -0.45
CA THR A 67 -3.59 -3.80 -0.04
C THR A 67 -3.39 -4.54 1.27
N PHE A 68 -2.27 -5.25 1.40
CA PHE A 68 -1.97 -6.00 2.63
C PHE A 68 -1.83 -5.09 3.85
N ILE A 69 -1.14 -3.96 3.71
CA ILE A 69 -0.99 -3.01 4.82
C ILE A 69 -2.34 -2.44 5.25
N TRP A 70 -3.23 -2.13 4.31
CA TRP A 70 -4.58 -1.71 4.65
C TRP A 70 -5.37 -2.81 5.37
N GLU A 71 -5.26 -4.07 4.93
CA GLU A 71 -5.84 -5.20 5.64
C GLU A 71 -5.31 -5.29 7.08
N MET A 72 -4.01 -5.07 7.30
CA MET A 72 -3.43 -5.06 8.64
C MET A 72 -3.97 -3.90 9.49
N PHE A 73 -4.16 -2.70 8.92
CA PHE A 73 -4.80 -1.59 9.63
C PHE A 73 -6.20 -1.99 10.12
N THR A 74 -7.03 -2.57 9.24
CA THR A 74 -8.40 -2.98 9.61
C THR A 74 -8.46 -4.10 10.64
N ARG A 75 -7.39 -4.90 10.79
CA ARG A 75 -7.31 -5.99 11.77
C ARG A 75 -6.82 -5.53 13.14
N VAL A 76 -5.87 -4.59 13.17
CA VAL A 76 -5.23 -4.14 14.41
C VAL A 76 -5.97 -2.96 15.03
N LEU A 77 -6.50 -2.05 14.21
CA LEU A 77 -7.18 -0.84 14.66
C LEU A 77 -8.69 -1.03 14.55
N SER A 78 -9.42 -0.64 15.60
CA SER A 78 -10.88 -0.74 15.65
C SER A 78 -11.55 0.38 14.85
N GLY A 79 -12.65 0.06 14.16
CA GLY A 79 -13.50 1.07 13.51
C GLY A 79 -12.99 1.58 12.16
N ILE A 80 -12.00 0.91 11.56
CA ILE A 80 -11.52 1.24 10.21
C ILE A 80 -12.39 0.52 9.17
N PRO A 81 -12.92 1.24 8.16
CA PRO A 81 -13.68 0.63 7.09
C PRO A 81 -12.80 -0.28 6.21
N LYS A 82 -13.42 -1.30 5.59
CA LYS A 82 -12.71 -2.21 4.66
C LYS A 82 -12.08 -1.48 3.48
N GLU A 83 -12.71 -0.40 3.03
CA GLU A 83 -12.22 0.45 1.95
C GLU A 83 -11.96 1.86 2.45
N SER A 84 -10.87 2.46 1.99
CA SER A 84 -10.51 3.84 2.31
C SER A 84 -11.44 4.82 1.59
N ALA A 85 -11.96 5.83 2.31
CA ALA A 85 -12.64 6.96 1.70
C ALA A 85 -11.71 7.82 0.82
N PHE A 86 -10.40 7.60 0.93
CA PHE A 86 -9.32 8.22 0.15
C PHE A 86 -8.69 7.22 -0.82
N SER A 87 -9.44 6.23 -1.32
CA SER A 87 -9.00 5.46 -2.47
C SER A 87 -8.90 6.37 -3.70
N LYS A 88 -8.00 6.06 -4.65
CA LYS A 88 -7.85 6.82 -5.90
C LYS A 88 -9.19 7.06 -6.60
N ASP A 89 -10.00 6.02 -6.74
CA ASP A 89 -11.29 6.09 -7.43
C ASP A 89 -12.27 7.00 -6.69
N ALA A 90 -12.38 6.86 -5.36
CA ALA A 90 -13.23 7.72 -4.54
C ALA A 90 -12.78 9.18 -4.59
N MET A 91 -11.47 9.43 -4.47
CA MET A 91 -10.90 10.78 -4.58
C MET A 91 -11.17 11.39 -5.95
N THR A 92 -11.08 10.61 -7.03
CA THR A 92 -11.36 11.09 -8.39
C THR A 92 -12.77 11.69 -8.50
N TRP A 93 -13.78 10.98 -8.01
CA TRP A 93 -15.16 11.47 -8.03
C TRP A 93 -15.39 12.68 -7.13
N LYS A 94 -14.82 12.67 -5.91
CA LYS A 94 -14.90 13.81 -4.99
C LYS A 94 -14.25 15.06 -5.57
N LEU A 95 -13.06 14.91 -6.14
CA LEU A 95 -12.32 16.00 -6.78
C LEU A 95 -13.05 16.52 -8.02
N MET A 96 -13.66 15.64 -8.82
CA MET A 96 -14.50 16.06 -9.96
C MET A 96 -15.66 16.95 -9.51
N ALA A 97 -16.26 16.69 -8.35
CA ALA A 97 -17.31 17.52 -7.78
C ALA A 97 -16.78 18.83 -7.15
N LEU A 98 -15.59 18.79 -6.54
CA LEU A 98 -15.02 19.93 -5.81
C LEU A 98 -14.34 20.95 -6.70
N LEU A 99 -13.54 20.50 -7.66
CA LEU A 99 -12.62 21.33 -8.43
C LEU A 99 -13.30 22.56 -9.08
N PRO A 100 -14.52 22.46 -9.67
CA PRO A 100 -15.22 23.61 -10.24
C PRO A 100 -15.44 24.77 -9.26
N ASN A 101 -15.61 24.48 -7.97
CA ASN A 101 -15.90 25.50 -6.95
C ASN A 101 -14.68 26.36 -6.57
N TYR A 102 -13.47 25.94 -6.97
CA TYR A 102 -12.21 26.61 -6.63
C TYR A 102 -11.54 27.27 -7.85
N LEU A 103 -12.13 27.18 -9.04
CA LEU A 103 -11.49 27.69 -10.26
C LEU A 103 -11.36 29.21 -10.32
N ASP A 104 -12.17 29.95 -9.55
CA ASP A 104 -12.10 31.41 -9.45
C ASP A 104 -10.96 31.89 -8.55
N ASP A 105 -10.34 31.00 -7.76
CA ASP A 105 -9.20 31.33 -6.91
C ASP A 105 -7.93 31.56 -7.77
N PRO A 106 -7.18 32.66 -7.58
CA PRO A 106 -5.93 32.94 -8.30
C PRO A 106 -4.93 31.78 -8.31
N ALA A 107 -4.87 30.96 -7.26
CA ALA A 107 -3.98 29.80 -7.16
C ALA A 107 -4.34 28.71 -8.19
N PHE A 108 -5.61 28.63 -8.59
CA PHE A 108 -6.12 27.63 -9.53
C PHE A 108 -6.07 28.08 -10.99
N LYS A 109 -5.53 29.28 -11.28
CA LYS A 109 -5.41 29.83 -12.63
C LYS A 109 -4.81 28.87 -13.67
N PRO A 110 -3.77 28.06 -13.38
CA PRO A 110 -3.27 27.05 -14.33
C PRO A 110 -4.32 25.99 -14.68
N LEU A 111 -5.12 25.56 -13.70
CA LEU A 111 -6.18 24.55 -13.86
C LEU A 111 -7.38 25.13 -14.60
N LEU A 112 -7.76 26.37 -14.29
CA LEU A 112 -8.82 27.10 -14.99
C LEU A 112 -8.51 27.20 -16.50
N HIS A 113 -7.26 27.53 -16.86
CA HIS A 113 -6.87 27.60 -18.27
C HIS A 113 -6.94 26.23 -18.96
N TYR A 114 -6.53 25.16 -18.27
CA TYR A 114 -6.60 23.79 -18.81
C TYR A 114 -8.03 23.31 -19.05
N LEU A 115 -8.96 23.68 -18.15
CA LEU A 115 -10.37 23.31 -18.22
C LEU A 115 -11.21 24.18 -19.14
N LYS A 116 -10.59 25.12 -19.86
CA LYS A 116 -11.29 25.91 -20.88
C LYS A 116 -11.84 24.99 -21.96
N ASP A 117 -13.08 25.26 -22.41
CA ASP A 117 -13.77 24.52 -23.48
C ASP A 117 -13.87 23.01 -23.16
N ASP A 118 -14.49 22.66 -22.02
CA ASP A 118 -14.70 21.27 -21.53
C ASP A 118 -16.20 20.92 -21.43
N GLU A 119 -16.93 21.03 -22.54
CA GLU A 119 -18.39 20.83 -22.56
C GLU A 119 -18.81 19.40 -22.14
N ASP A 120 -17.99 18.39 -22.45
CA ASP A 120 -18.24 16.98 -22.13
C ASP A 120 -17.67 16.54 -20.76
N LYS A 121 -17.09 17.46 -19.98
CA LYS A 121 -16.45 17.21 -18.67
C LYS A 121 -15.30 16.20 -18.70
N ARG A 122 -14.74 15.92 -19.88
CA ARG A 122 -13.69 14.91 -20.05
C ARG A 122 -12.37 15.39 -19.45
N LYS A 123 -11.99 16.65 -19.68
CA LYS A 123 -10.76 17.23 -19.12
C LYS A 123 -10.86 17.31 -17.61
N LEU A 124 -12.03 17.67 -17.08
CA LEU A 124 -12.30 17.69 -15.65
C LEU A 124 -12.10 16.31 -15.01
N HIS A 125 -12.72 15.26 -15.58
CA HIS A 125 -12.55 13.90 -15.05
C HIS A 125 -11.09 13.41 -15.13
N GLN A 126 -10.41 13.66 -16.25
CA GLN A 126 -8.99 13.29 -16.42
C GLN A 126 -8.08 14.03 -15.43
N LEU A 127 -8.33 15.33 -15.22
CA LEU A 127 -7.59 16.13 -14.26
C LEU A 127 -7.83 15.63 -12.83
N ALA A 128 -9.09 15.40 -12.45
CA ALA A 128 -9.43 14.87 -11.14
C ALA A 128 -8.75 13.51 -10.89
N GLY A 129 -8.69 12.64 -11.90
CA GLY A 129 -7.97 11.37 -11.83
C GLY A 129 -6.46 11.54 -11.61
N ARG A 130 -5.83 12.48 -12.34
CA ARG A 130 -4.40 12.78 -12.17
C ARG A 130 -4.07 13.38 -10.81
N VAL A 131 -4.95 14.25 -10.29
CA VAL A 131 -4.78 14.83 -8.96
C VAL A 131 -5.00 13.78 -7.88
N ALA A 132 -6.01 12.90 -8.03
CA ALA A 132 -6.22 11.77 -7.13
C ALA A 132 -5.00 10.82 -7.11
N ASP A 133 -4.41 10.55 -8.28
CA ASP A 133 -3.15 9.80 -8.39
C ASP A 133 -1.99 10.44 -7.63
N LEU A 134 -1.84 11.77 -7.74
CA LEU A 134 -0.81 12.51 -6.99
C LEU A 134 -1.05 12.44 -5.48
N PHE A 135 -2.29 12.61 -5.03
CA PHE A 135 -2.61 12.51 -3.61
C PHE A 135 -2.44 11.08 -3.06
N ASP A 136 -2.79 10.03 -3.82
CA ASP A 136 -2.49 8.65 -3.42
C ASP A 136 -0.98 8.41 -3.29
N GLN A 137 -0.18 9.00 -4.18
CA GLN A 137 1.28 8.97 -4.08
C GLN A 137 1.78 9.75 -2.85
N TYR A 138 1.26 10.93 -2.56
CA TYR A 138 1.66 11.71 -1.37
C TYR A 138 1.32 10.98 -0.08
N LEU A 139 0.16 10.30 0.00
CA LEU A 139 -0.24 9.49 1.13
C LEU A 139 0.75 8.35 1.47
N VAL A 140 1.58 7.94 0.50
CA VAL A 140 2.57 6.87 0.67
C VAL A 140 3.99 7.42 0.76
N TYR A 141 4.36 8.38 -0.09
CA TYR A 141 5.75 8.84 -0.24
C TYR A 141 6.07 10.14 0.48
N ARG A 142 5.06 11.00 0.69
CA ARG A 142 5.22 12.32 1.31
C ARG A 142 4.07 12.62 2.30
N PRO A 143 3.82 11.72 3.27
CA PRO A 143 2.77 11.93 4.27
C PRO A 143 3.04 13.17 5.15
N ASP A 144 4.31 13.55 5.27
CA ASP A 144 4.80 14.78 5.90
C ASP A 144 4.27 16.04 5.21
N TRP A 145 4.18 16.05 3.86
CA TRP A 145 3.62 17.20 3.13
C TRP A 145 2.14 17.39 3.44
N LEU A 146 1.36 16.31 3.42
CA LEU A 146 -0.07 16.36 3.74
C LEU A 146 -0.29 16.83 5.18
N SER A 147 0.52 16.32 6.11
CA SER A 147 0.47 16.73 7.52
C SER A 147 0.84 18.20 7.69
N ALA A 148 1.84 18.70 6.98
CA ALA A 148 2.21 20.12 7.01
C ALA A 148 1.08 21.00 6.44
N TRP A 149 0.47 20.59 5.32
CA TRP A 149 -0.66 21.28 4.71
C TRP A 149 -1.87 21.36 5.64
N GLU A 150 -2.16 20.27 6.37
CA GLU A 150 -3.20 20.20 7.41
C GLU A 150 -2.94 21.18 8.57
N ASN A 151 -1.67 21.44 8.89
CA ASN A 151 -1.25 22.41 9.90
C ASN A 151 -1.02 23.83 9.32
N ASP A 152 -1.55 24.10 8.12
CA ASP A 152 -1.43 25.36 7.39
C ASP A 152 0.02 25.75 7.03
N GLN A 153 0.97 24.82 7.06
CA GLN A 153 2.37 25.05 6.71
C GLN A 153 2.65 24.82 5.23
N LEU A 154 3.58 25.59 4.68
CA LEU A 154 4.11 25.36 3.34
C LEU A 154 5.43 24.58 3.39
N ILE A 155 5.83 23.98 2.26
CA ILE A 155 7.02 23.14 2.18
C ILE A 155 8.05 23.92 1.36
N ASP A 156 9.20 24.17 1.95
CA ASP A 156 10.27 24.90 1.28
C ASP A 156 10.79 24.11 0.07
N GLY A 157 11.00 24.82 -1.04
CA GLY A 157 11.54 24.25 -2.27
C GLY A 157 10.51 23.58 -3.20
N LEU A 158 9.21 23.59 -2.87
CA LEU A 158 8.16 23.23 -3.82
C LEU A 158 7.77 24.43 -4.69
N SER A 159 7.24 24.12 -5.88
CA SER A 159 6.69 25.12 -6.79
C SER A 159 5.40 25.74 -6.24
N ASP A 160 5.00 26.88 -6.79
CA ASP A 160 3.72 27.55 -6.48
C ASP A 160 2.47 26.66 -6.70
N ASN A 161 2.59 25.53 -7.40
CA ASN A 161 1.50 24.55 -7.47
C ASN A 161 1.07 24.01 -6.09
N GLN A 162 1.94 24.10 -5.09
CA GLN A 162 1.61 23.72 -3.74
C GLN A 162 0.39 24.49 -3.19
N TYR A 163 0.20 25.76 -3.58
CA TYR A 163 -0.91 26.58 -3.08
C TYR A 163 -2.26 25.95 -3.42
N TRP A 164 -2.51 25.64 -4.70
CA TRP A 164 -3.77 25.01 -5.10
C TRP A 164 -3.87 23.56 -4.62
N GLN A 165 -2.75 22.82 -4.58
CA GLN A 165 -2.75 21.43 -4.09
C GLN A 165 -3.13 21.35 -2.62
N LYS A 166 -2.56 22.21 -1.77
CA LYS A 166 -2.90 22.34 -0.35
C LYS A 166 -4.37 22.69 -0.19
N THR A 167 -4.85 23.74 -0.85
CA THR A 167 -6.26 24.17 -0.76
C THR A 167 -7.21 23.03 -1.16
N LEU A 168 -6.89 22.32 -2.25
CA LEU A 168 -7.71 21.22 -2.74
C LEU A 168 -7.66 19.98 -1.83
N TRP A 169 -6.52 19.69 -1.21
CA TRP A 169 -6.41 18.61 -0.22
C TRP A 169 -7.28 18.89 1.01
N LEU A 170 -7.21 20.10 1.57
CA LEU A 170 -8.04 20.51 2.69
C LEU A 170 -9.54 20.50 2.34
N ALA A 171 -9.88 20.94 1.12
CA ALA A 171 -11.25 20.87 0.60
C ALA A 171 -11.75 19.43 0.48
N LEU A 172 -10.90 18.51 -0.01
CA LEU A 172 -11.22 17.09 -0.13
C LEU A 172 -11.49 16.43 1.23
N GLN A 173 -10.70 16.78 2.25
CA GLN A 173 -10.94 16.31 3.62
C GLN A 173 -12.27 16.83 4.15
N ARG A 174 -12.51 18.14 4.10
CA ARG A 174 -13.78 18.75 4.54
C ARG A 174 -14.99 18.13 3.84
N TYR A 175 -14.92 17.97 2.52
CA TYR A 175 -16.00 17.34 1.75
C TYR A 175 -16.23 15.87 2.15
N THR A 176 -15.17 15.14 2.48
CA THR A 176 -15.29 13.76 2.98
C THR A 176 -15.98 13.73 4.35
N GLU A 177 -15.73 14.73 5.20
CA GLU A 177 -16.41 14.89 6.49
C GLU A 177 -17.88 15.24 6.34
N ASP A 178 -18.20 16.15 5.42
CA ASP A 178 -19.58 16.54 5.11
C ASP A 178 -20.41 15.34 4.61
N LEU A 179 -19.75 14.39 3.92
CA LEU A 179 -20.34 13.12 3.51
C LEU A 179 -20.45 12.08 4.64
N ALA A 180 -20.12 12.46 5.88
CA ALA A 180 -20.07 11.59 7.07
C ALA A 180 -19.18 10.35 6.87
N GLN A 181 -18.13 10.47 6.05
CA GLN A 181 -17.18 9.39 5.81
C GLN A 181 -15.98 9.49 6.75
N PRO A 182 -15.35 8.36 7.13
CA PRO A 182 -14.18 8.40 8.01
C PRO A 182 -13.01 9.15 7.36
N LYS A 183 -12.31 9.98 8.15
CA LYS A 183 -11.10 10.69 7.73
C LYS A 183 -9.87 9.77 7.60
N TRP A 184 -10.05 8.46 7.73
CA TRP A 184 -8.95 7.51 7.76
C TRP A 184 -8.28 7.41 6.39
N HIS A 185 -6.99 7.72 6.36
CA HIS A 185 -6.13 7.55 5.19
C HIS A 185 -4.77 7.00 5.63
N ARG A 186 -3.98 6.49 4.68
CA ARG A 186 -2.74 5.77 5.01
C ARG A 186 -1.78 6.60 5.87
N ALA A 187 -1.65 7.90 5.59
CA ALA A 187 -0.76 8.79 6.33
C ALA A 187 -1.11 8.90 7.83
N ASN A 188 -2.39 9.07 8.19
CA ASN A 188 -2.80 9.26 9.58
C ASN A 188 -2.89 7.94 10.37
N LEU A 189 -3.28 6.85 9.70
CA LEU A 189 -3.37 5.53 10.33
C LEU A 189 -2.01 4.93 10.68
N TYR A 190 -0.97 5.29 9.93
CA TYR A 190 0.35 4.67 10.08
C TYR A 190 0.95 4.86 11.46
N GLN A 191 0.96 6.09 11.98
CA GLN A 191 1.53 6.39 13.28
C GLN A 191 0.72 5.71 14.40
N GLN A 192 -0.60 5.74 14.28
CA GLN A 192 -1.50 5.05 15.21
C GLN A 192 -1.28 3.53 15.18
N PHE A 193 -1.10 2.95 13.99
CA PHE A 193 -0.83 1.54 13.83
C PHE A 193 0.49 1.10 14.49
N ILE A 194 1.57 1.85 14.26
CA ILE A 194 2.88 1.54 14.88
C ILE A 194 2.82 1.69 16.39
N SER A 195 2.23 2.77 16.91
CA SER A 195 2.08 2.96 18.36
C SER A 195 1.27 1.82 18.98
N THR A 196 0.12 1.49 18.40
CA THR A 196 -0.73 0.38 18.86
C THR A 196 0.01 -0.96 18.83
N LEU A 197 0.80 -1.25 17.80
CA LEU A 197 1.58 -2.49 17.74
C LEU A 197 2.70 -2.55 18.77
N ASN A 198 3.31 -1.41 19.11
CA ASN A 198 4.33 -1.34 20.15
C ASN A 198 3.73 -1.48 21.55
N ASP A 199 2.50 -1.01 21.73
CA ASP A 199 1.80 -1.02 23.03
C ASP A 199 0.94 -2.28 23.24
N ALA A 200 0.53 -2.98 22.18
CA ALA A 200 -0.35 -4.14 22.27
C ALA A 200 0.37 -5.40 22.79
N PRO A 201 -0.27 -6.17 23.70
CA PRO A 201 0.21 -7.50 24.06
C PRO A 201 0.10 -8.44 22.85
N VAL A 202 1.27 -8.93 22.47
CA VAL A 202 1.61 -9.71 21.29
C VAL A 202 0.72 -10.97 21.12
N GLY A 203 -0.23 -10.92 20.20
CA GLY A 203 -1.02 -12.09 19.79
C GLY A 203 -1.64 -11.94 18.41
N GLY A 204 -1.06 -12.60 17.40
CA GLY A 204 -1.68 -12.74 16.07
C GLY A 204 -0.66 -13.04 14.96
N ALA A 205 -0.96 -14.07 14.15
CA ALA A 205 -0.10 -14.71 13.17
C ALA A 205 0.49 -13.78 12.09
N CYS A 206 1.62 -14.19 11.50
CA CYS A 206 2.40 -13.39 10.56
C CYS A 206 2.72 -14.14 9.25
N ALA A 207 2.62 -13.40 8.13
CA ALA A 207 2.52 -13.87 6.74
C ALA A 207 3.80 -13.66 5.89
N LEU A 208 4.22 -14.65 5.11
CA LEU A 208 5.40 -14.62 4.24
C LEU A 208 5.36 -13.46 3.20
N PHE A 209 6.53 -12.90 2.85
CA PHE A 209 6.69 -11.74 1.95
C PHE A 209 7.77 -11.96 0.87
N SER A 210 7.57 -11.37 -0.31
CA SER A 210 8.56 -11.28 -1.38
C SER A 210 8.41 -9.96 -2.14
N ILE A 211 9.33 -9.00 -1.97
CA ILE A 211 9.25 -7.70 -2.63
C ILE A 211 10.65 -7.14 -2.93
N ALA A 212 10.91 -6.79 -4.20
CA ALA A 212 12.17 -6.24 -4.73
C ALA A 212 12.39 -4.74 -4.44
N TYR A 213 11.34 -4.00 -4.09
CA TYR A 213 11.38 -2.57 -3.78
C TYR A 213 10.42 -2.28 -2.65
N PHE A 214 10.98 -2.10 -1.45
CA PHE A 214 10.25 -1.62 -0.29
C PHE A 214 10.63 -0.15 -0.13
N TYR A 215 9.65 0.75 -0.26
CA TYR A 215 9.88 2.15 0.07
C TYR A 215 10.18 2.26 1.57
N LEU A 216 11.08 3.17 1.95
CA LEU A 216 11.58 3.36 3.33
C LEU A 216 10.47 3.36 4.39
N TRP A 217 9.27 3.82 4.02
CA TRP A 217 8.09 3.87 4.88
C TRP A 217 7.47 2.51 5.19
N TYR A 218 7.41 1.59 4.21
CA TYR A 218 6.90 0.24 4.44
C TYR A 218 7.84 -0.59 5.32
N PHE A 219 9.15 -0.32 5.25
CA PHE A 219 10.17 -1.04 6.01
C PHE A 219 9.97 -0.88 7.53
N SER A 220 9.64 0.33 7.99
CA SER A 220 9.39 0.59 9.41
C SER A 220 8.09 -0.09 9.92
N ILE A 221 7.04 -0.20 9.08
CA ILE A 221 5.84 -1.00 9.42
C ILE A 221 6.22 -2.46 9.59
N ALA A 222 6.88 -3.05 8.59
CA ALA A 222 7.28 -4.45 8.66
C ALA A 222 8.09 -4.67 9.95
N THR A 223 9.11 -3.86 10.19
CA THR A 223 9.97 -4.01 11.37
C THR A 223 9.17 -3.95 12.69
N SER A 224 8.22 -3.02 12.83
CA SER A 224 7.39 -2.87 14.04
C SER A 224 6.37 -4.02 14.21
N LEU A 225 5.72 -4.43 13.12
CA LEU A 225 4.79 -5.57 13.06
C LEU A 225 5.50 -6.90 13.39
N PHE A 226 6.79 -7.00 13.10
CA PHE A 226 7.64 -8.16 13.41
C PHE A 226 8.36 -8.13 14.74
N ALA A 227 8.55 -6.93 15.32
CA ALA A 227 9.14 -6.74 16.63
C ALA A 227 8.14 -7.13 17.72
N SER A 228 6.87 -6.71 17.59
CA SER A 228 5.81 -7.12 18.50
C SER A 228 5.70 -8.65 18.54
N THR A 229 5.62 -9.34 17.40
CA THR A 229 5.52 -10.83 17.34
C THR A 229 6.67 -11.64 17.96
N ALA A 230 7.80 -11.03 18.36
CA ALA A 230 9.00 -11.74 18.81
C ALA A 230 9.13 -11.95 20.34
N SER A 231 8.33 -11.27 21.17
CA SER A 231 8.54 -11.25 22.64
C SER A 231 7.85 -12.38 23.43
N ASN A 232 6.88 -13.09 22.84
CA ASN A 232 6.10 -14.09 23.58
C ASN A 232 6.79 -15.47 23.62
N ARG A 233 7.61 -15.71 24.65
CA ARG A 233 8.49 -16.88 24.76
C ARG A 233 7.92 -18.09 25.49
N GLN A 234 6.63 -18.14 25.87
CA GLN A 234 6.21 -19.18 26.84
C GLN A 234 4.94 -20.01 26.60
N THR A 235 4.15 -19.83 25.53
CA THR A 235 2.97 -20.70 25.35
C THR A 235 2.70 -21.22 23.93
N TYR A 236 3.44 -20.80 22.90
CA TYR A 236 3.29 -21.36 21.54
C TYR A 236 4.66 -21.68 20.95
N ARG A 237 5.11 -22.92 21.20
CA ARG A 237 6.43 -23.43 20.81
C ARG A 237 6.44 -23.87 19.34
N LYS A 238 6.07 -22.99 18.41
CA LYS A 238 6.30 -23.14 16.96
C LYS A 238 6.43 -21.74 16.34
N SER A 239 7.66 -21.28 16.29
CA SER A 239 8.08 -19.93 15.91
C SER A 239 7.46 -19.45 14.60
N ILE A 240 6.89 -18.26 14.68
CA ILE A 240 6.31 -17.44 13.61
C ILE A 240 7.45 -16.77 12.83
N TYR A 241 7.50 -16.94 11.51
CA TYR A 241 8.55 -16.36 10.67
C TYR A 241 7.97 -15.71 9.42
N CYS A 242 8.27 -14.44 9.25
CA CYS A 242 8.03 -13.73 8.01
C CYS A 242 9.30 -13.62 7.19
N LEU A 243 9.22 -14.19 6.00
CA LEU A 243 10.22 -14.08 4.95
C LEU A 243 10.02 -12.74 4.26
N LEU A 244 11.04 -11.93 3.98
CA LEU A 244 10.97 -10.93 2.92
C LEU A 244 12.03 -11.27 1.88
N ILE A 245 11.59 -11.78 0.72
CA ILE A 245 12.44 -12.10 -0.42
C ILE A 245 12.66 -10.81 -1.23
N LEU A 246 13.87 -10.24 -1.17
CA LEU A 246 14.28 -9.12 -2.01
C LEU A 246 15.01 -9.67 -3.23
N ALA A 247 14.30 -9.77 -4.35
CA ALA A 247 14.89 -10.13 -5.63
C ALA A 247 15.37 -8.84 -6.33
N ALA A 248 16.68 -8.57 -6.33
CA ALA A 248 17.25 -7.47 -7.12
C ALA A 248 17.23 -7.84 -8.62
N ILE A 249 16.06 -7.78 -9.25
CA ILE A 249 15.87 -8.21 -10.64
C ILE A 249 15.37 -7.02 -11.45
N THR A 250 16.31 -6.20 -11.90
CA THR A 250 16.08 -5.21 -12.95
C THR A 250 16.03 -5.84 -14.36
N GLY A 251 16.36 -7.13 -14.52
CA GLY A 251 16.49 -7.79 -15.83
C GLY A 251 15.38 -8.79 -16.22
N GLU A 252 14.96 -9.70 -15.33
CA GLU A 252 14.01 -10.78 -15.70
C GLU A 252 12.52 -10.41 -15.58
N ILE A 253 12.16 -9.44 -14.71
CA ILE A 253 10.77 -8.97 -14.59
C ILE A 253 10.26 -8.39 -15.93
N PHE A 254 11.16 -7.77 -16.71
CA PHE A 254 10.86 -7.25 -18.06
C PHE A 254 10.57 -8.36 -19.08
N LYS A 255 11.18 -9.56 -18.94
CA LYS A 255 10.90 -10.71 -19.81
C LYS A 255 9.55 -11.34 -19.50
N ILE A 256 9.15 -11.39 -18.22
CA ILE A 256 7.87 -11.99 -17.79
C ILE A 256 6.69 -11.08 -18.18
N GLN A 257 6.85 -9.75 -18.19
CA GLN A 257 5.81 -8.84 -18.66
C GLN A 257 5.57 -8.90 -20.19
N ASN A 258 6.57 -9.28 -20.98
CA ASN A 258 6.46 -9.32 -22.45
C ASN A 258 6.10 -10.71 -23.02
N SER A 259 6.10 -11.78 -22.22
CA SER A 259 5.73 -13.13 -22.69
C SER A 259 4.23 -13.40 -22.74
N SER A 260 3.39 -12.44 -22.31
CA SER A 260 1.93 -12.51 -22.36
C SER A 260 1.29 -11.62 -23.44
N LEU A 261 2.09 -11.12 -24.40
CA LEU A 261 1.64 -10.29 -25.53
C LEU A 261 2.17 -10.77 -26.89
N VAL A 262 2.38 -12.08 -27.06
CA VAL A 262 2.56 -12.71 -28.38
C VAL A 262 1.61 -13.89 -28.51
#